data_AF-A0A349UNJ8-F1
#
_entry.id   AF-A0A349UNJ8-F1
#
_cell.length_a   1.000
_cell.length_b   1.000
_cell.length_c   1.000
_cell.angle_alpha   90.00
_cell.angle_beta   90.00
_cell.angle_gamma   90.00
#
_symmetry.space_group_name_H-M   'P 1'
#
loop_
_entity.id
_entity.type
_entity.pdbx_description
1 polymer ?
#
loop_
_entity_poly.entity_id
_entity_poly.type
_entity_poly.pdbx_seq_one_letter_code
_entity_poly.pdbx_strand_id
1 'polypeptide(L)'
;QNPACVLAAIKYVMFTAKKKPMHVMMPYSNRLYLLADWYRQLWAESLGKAVDRKGNEIFTGPTPIKALGATDQHSQIQLYREGPNDKFTVFLEVEAHPGETRVPDVFSDVPGLAYLRRKKLSKLLTAEKQATEYAMAYSKRPTATIRFPEISPATVGQFIYLYEFTTSLMGELLDINAYDQPAVELGKQATFGLMKREGYEKIGRRIRRFSKVDEQYLA
;
A
#
# COMPACT_ATOMS: atom_id res chain seq x y z
N GLN A 1 4.21 -18.46 18.05
CA GLN A 1 3.07 -17.78 17.38
C GLN A 1 3.53 -17.37 15.98
N ASN A 2 2.68 -17.48 14.94
CA ASN A 2 3.06 -17.20 13.55
C ASN A 2 2.56 -15.81 13.10
N PRO A 3 3.45 -14.81 12.89
CA PRO A 3 3.05 -13.46 12.53
C PRO A 3 2.27 -13.36 11.21
N ALA A 4 2.60 -14.20 10.22
CA ALA A 4 1.90 -14.21 8.94
C ALA A 4 0.45 -14.69 9.08
N CYS A 5 0.21 -15.74 9.88
CA CYS A 5 -1.14 -16.23 10.15
C CYS A 5 -1.98 -15.17 10.88
N VAL A 6 -1.40 -14.49 11.87
CA VAL A 6 -2.08 -13.41 12.61
C VAL A 6 -2.40 -12.25 11.66
N LEU A 7 -1.44 -11.83 10.84
CA LEU A 7 -1.64 -10.73 9.90
C LEU A 7 -2.69 -11.07 8.82
N ALA A 8 -2.65 -12.28 8.27
CA ALA A 8 -3.64 -12.78 7.32
C ALA A 8 -5.04 -12.81 7.93
N ALA A 9 -5.18 -13.34 9.16
CA ALA A 9 -6.47 -13.37 9.86
C ALA A 9 -7.03 -11.96 10.10
N ILE A 10 -6.20 -11.03 10.58
CA ILE A 10 -6.60 -9.63 10.77
C ILE A 10 -7.05 -9.02 9.43
N LYS A 11 -6.23 -9.15 8.38
CA LYS A 11 -6.52 -8.57 7.06
C LYS A 11 -7.77 -9.18 6.42
N TYR A 12 -7.98 -10.48 6.57
CA TYR A 12 -9.18 -11.16 6.12
C TYR A 12 -10.42 -10.63 6.84
N VAL A 13 -10.41 -10.57 8.17
CA VAL A 13 -11.53 -10.03 8.96
C VAL A 13 -11.78 -8.55 8.64
N MET A 14 -10.72 -7.75 8.46
CA MET A 14 -10.85 -6.35 8.07
C MET A 14 -11.55 -6.22 6.72
N PHE A 15 -11.14 -7.02 5.73
CA PHE A 15 -11.72 -7.02 4.39
C PHE A 15 -13.17 -7.52 4.37
N THR A 16 -13.43 -8.71 4.93
CA THR A 16 -14.72 -9.40 4.77
C THR A 16 -15.77 -8.93 5.76
N ALA A 17 -15.45 -8.94 7.06
CA ALA A 17 -16.39 -8.69 8.15
C ALA A 17 -16.47 -7.21 8.52
N LYS A 18 -15.34 -6.49 8.51
CA LYS A 18 -15.29 -5.05 8.85
C LYS A 18 -15.39 -4.12 7.64
N LYS A 19 -15.53 -4.69 6.43
CA LYS A 19 -15.71 -3.95 5.17
C LYS A 19 -14.66 -2.87 4.96
N LYS A 20 -13.38 -3.26 5.08
CA LYS A 20 -12.21 -2.43 4.78
C LYS A 20 -11.60 -2.86 3.44
N PRO A 21 -12.21 -2.48 2.30
CA PRO A 21 -11.71 -2.86 0.98
C PRO A 21 -10.37 -2.20 0.64
N MET A 22 -9.96 -1.14 1.34
CA MET A 22 -8.70 -0.44 1.06
C MET A 22 -7.65 -0.77 2.13
N HIS A 23 -6.51 -1.32 1.72
CA HIS A 23 -5.41 -1.63 2.62
C HIS A 23 -4.25 -0.67 2.40
N VAL A 24 -4.05 0.26 3.33
CA VAL A 24 -2.98 1.27 3.25
C VAL A 24 -1.71 0.71 3.87
N MET A 25 -0.57 0.90 3.19
CA MET A 25 0.77 0.72 3.75
C MET A 25 1.48 2.07 3.79
N MET A 26 1.84 2.51 5.00
CA MET A 26 2.39 3.85 5.24
C MET A 26 3.72 3.74 6.00
N PRO A 27 4.87 3.65 5.30
CA PRO A 27 6.17 3.64 5.95
C PRO A 27 6.51 5.04 6.49
N TYR A 28 7.10 5.10 7.66
CA TYR A 28 7.76 6.30 8.21
C TYR A 28 9.26 6.25 7.92
N SER A 29 9.58 6.04 6.64
CA SER A 29 10.94 6.04 6.12
C SER A 29 10.90 6.08 4.59
N ASN A 30 11.56 7.07 3.98
CA ASN A 30 11.71 7.14 2.52
C ASN A 30 12.38 5.88 1.94
N ARG A 31 13.26 5.23 2.70
CA ARG A 31 13.96 4.00 2.26
C ARG A 31 13.02 2.80 2.09
N LEU A 32 11.85 2.81 2.74
CA LEU A 32 10.84 1.76 2.63
C LEU A 32 9.72 2.12 1.64
N TYR A 33 9.80 3.27 0.97
CA TYR A 33 8.75 3.72 0.05
C TYR A 33 8.54 2.76 -1.13
N LEU A 34 9.63 2.24 -1.70
CA LEU A 34 9.55 1.24 -2.78
C LEU A 34 9.13 -0.15 -2.27
N LEU A 35 9.38 -0.47 -1.00
CA LEU A 35 8.89 -1.70 -0.39
C LEU A 35 7.36 -1.69 -0.27
N ALA A 36 6.76 -0.52 0.00
CA ALA A 36 5.31 -0.35 -0.07
C ALA A 36 4.76 -0.45 -1.50
N ASP A 37 5.56 -0.11 -2.51
CA ASP A 37 5.18 -0.30 -3.92
C ASP A 37 5.25 -1.76 -4.35
N TRP A 38 6.28 -2.49 -3.92
CA TRP A 38 6.36 -3.95 -4.06
C TRP A 38 5.13 -4.64 -3.44
N TYR A 39 4.75 -4.23 -2.22
CA TYR A 39 3.53 -4.73 -1.58
C TYR A 39 2.28 -4.48 -2.43
N ARG A 40 2.18 -3.31 -3.09
CA ARG A 40 1.01 -3.01 -3.94
C ARG A 40 0.86 -4.02 -5.07
N GLN A 41 1.95 -4.36 -5.75
CA GLN A 41 1.89 -5.37 -6.81
C GLN A 41 1.48 -6.73 -6.23
N LEU A 42 2.22 -7.21 -5.22
CA LEU A 42 1.95 -8.50 -4.58
C LEU A 42 0.48 -8.63 -4.16
N TRP A 43 -0.03 -7.62 -3.48
CA TRP A 43 -1.36 -7.67 -2.91
C TRP A 43 -2.47 -7.53 -3.96
N ALA A 44 -2.31 -6.63 -4.94
CA ALA A 44 -3.31 -6.40 -5.97
C ALA A 44 -3.38 -7.56 -6.97
N GLU A 45 -2.22 -8.00 -7.48
CA GLU A 45 -2.16 -9.00 -8.55
C GLU A 45 -2.53 -10.40 -8.05
N SER A 46 -2.12 -10.74 -6.82
CA SER A 46 -2.48 -12.03 -6.21
C SER A 46 -3.93 -12.10 -5.74
N LEU A 47 -4.50 -11.03 -5.18
CA LEU A 47 -5.82 -11.10 -4.54
C LEU A 47 -6.96 -10.50 -5.38
N GLY A 48 -6.65 -9.70 -6.41
CA GLY A 48 -7.62 -9.14 -7.34
C GLY A 48 -8.10 -10.19 -8.34
N LYS A 49 -9.14 -10.95 -7.99
CA LYS A 49 -9.62 -12.09 -8.79
C LYS A 49 -11.11 -12.01 -9.10
N ALA A 50 -11.43 -12.27 -10.37
CA ALA A 50 -12.82 -12.33 -10.82
C ALA A 50 -13.52 -13.60 -10.35
N VAL A 51 -12.80 -14.73 -10.24
CA VAL A 51 -13.35 -16.04 -9.91
C VAL A 51 -12.66 -16.72 -8.74
N ASP A 52 -13.41 -17.57 -8.04
CA ASP A 52 -12.88 -18.52 -7.05
C ASP A 52 -12.26 -19.77 -7.72
N ARG A 53 -11.70 -20.69 -6.92
CA ARG A 53 -11.13 -21.96 -7.41
C ARG A 53 -12.14 -22.89 -8.08
N LYS A 54 -13.45 -22.66 -7.89
CA LYS A 54 -14.54 -23.43 -8.52
C LYS A 54 -15.05 -22.75 -9.80
N GLY A 55 -14.54 -21.57 -10.14
CA GLY A 55 -14.95 -20.80 -11.31
C GLY A 55 -16.17 -19.91 -11.09
N ASN A 56 -16.65 -19.74 -9.85
CA ASN A 56 -17.74 -18.82 -9.55
C ASN A 56 -17.24 -17.38 -9.57
N GLU A 57 -18.03 -16.45 -10.09
CA GLU A 57 -17.70 -15.03 -10.05
C GLU A 57 -17.81 -14.46 -8.63
N ILE A 58 -16.72 -13.85 -8.14
CA ILE A 58 -16.61 -13.28 -6.78
C ILE A 58 -16.07 -11.85 -6.76
N PHE A 59 -15.34 -11.42 -7.80
CA PHE A 59 -14.71 -10.09 -7.90
C PHE A 59 -14.06 -9.59 -6.59
N THR A 60 -13.16 -10.40 -6.02
CA THR A 60 -12.49 -10.13 -4.74
C THR A 60 -11.21 -9.31 -4.92
N GLY A 61 -10.65 -8.83 -3.81
CA GLY A 61 -9.36 -8.15 -3.76
C GLY A 61 -9.38 -6.86 -2.95
N PRO A 62 -8.63 -6.75 -1.83
CA PRO A 62 -8.45 -5.47 -1.16
C PRO A 62 -7.53 -4.58 -1.99
N THR A 63 -7.92 -3.35 -2.29
CA THR A 63 -7.09 -2.38 -3.02
C THR A 63 -5.91 -1.92 -2.15
N PRO A 64 -4.65 -2.19 -2.54
CA PRO A 64 -3.50 -1.72 -1.79
C PRO A 64 -3.18 -0.27 -2.14
N ILE A 65 -3.01 0.56 -1.11
CA ILE A 65 -2.68 1.99 -1.24
C ILE A 65 -1.31 2.23 -0.60
N LYS A 66 -0.42 2.91 -1.32
CA LYS A 66 0.86 3.39 -0.78
C LYS A 66 0.69 4.82 -0.28
N ALA A 67 1.19 5.07 0.92
CA ALA A 67 1.36 6.40 1.49
C ALA A 67 2.77 6.50 2.09
N LEU A 68 3.21 7.69 2.51
CA LEU A 68 4.51 7.93 3.12
C LEU A 68 4.38 8.85 4.34
N GLY A 69 4.86 8.42 5.50
CA GLY A 69 4.98 9.25 6.69
C GLY A 69 6.31 10.02 6.71
N ALA A 70 6.34 11.29 7.14
CA ALA A 70 5.21 12.14 7.50
C ALA A 70 4.58 12.90 6.31
N THR A 71 5.14 12.80 5.10
CA THR A 71 4.73 13.58 3.92
C THR A 71 3.23 13.54 3.66
N ASP A 72 2.61 12.36 3.66
CA ASP A 72 1.19 12.18 3.38
C ASP A 72 0.27 12.46 4.57
N GLN A 73 0.82 12.91 5.70
CA GLN A 73 0.01 13.63 6.70
C GLN A 73 -0.59 14.91 6.12
N HIS A 74 0.09 15.51 5.14
CA HIS A 74 -0.34 16.73 4.46
C HIS A 74 -1.07 16.46 3.14
N SER A 75 -1.44 15.21 2.86
CA SER A 75 -2.19 14.85 1.64
C SER A 75 -3.37 13.92 1.93
N GLN A 76 -3.12 12.77 2.57
CA GLN A 76 -4.09 11.69 2.70
C GLN A 76 -4.74 11.61 4.09
N ILE A 77 -4.09 12.08 5.15
CA ILE A 77 -4.59 11.87 6.52
C ILE A 77 -5.95 12.53 6.77
N GLN A 78 -6.27 13.65 6.12
CA GLN A 78 -7.62 14.23 6.14
C GLN A 78 -8.67 13.21 5.66
N LEU A 79 -8.45 12.62 4.47
CA LEU A 79 -9.32 11.58 3.92
C LEU A 79 -9.36 10.33 4.80
N TYR A 80 -8.22 9.89 5.34
CA TYR A 80 -8.14 8.66 6.11
C TYR A 80 -8.87 8.78 7.46
N ARG A 81 -8.96 10.00 8.02
CA ARG A 81 -9.60 10.27 9.31
C ARG A 81 -11.07 10.66 9.22
N GLU A 82 -11.45 11.46 8.22
CA GLU A 82 -12.80 12.04 8.12
C GLU A 82 -13.61 11.51 6.94
N GLY A 83 -12.96 10.89 5.96
CA GLY A 83 -13.64 10.24 4.83
C GLY A 83 -14.29 8.90 5.18
N PRO A 84 -14.68 8.12 4.15
CA PRO A 84 -15.29 6.80 4.33
C PRO A 84 -14.44 5.89 5.23
N ASN A 85 -15.10 5.12 6.10
CA ASN A 85 -14.43 4.16 6.99
C ASN A 85 -14.24 2.81 6.30
N ASP A 86 -13.46 2.81 5.22
CA ASP A 86 -13.23 1.70 4.30
C ASP A 86 -11.73 1.28 4.24
N LYS A 87 -10.90 1.88 5.10
CA LYS A 87 -9.44 1.67 5.13
C LYS A 87 -8.99 0.89 6.36
N PHE A 88 -8.02 -0.01 6.16
CA PHE A 88 -7.17 -0.57 7.20
C PHE A 88 -5.72 -0.17 6.94
N THR A 89 -5.08 0.54 7.88
CA THR A 89 -3.76 1.12 7.67
C THR A 89 -2.69 0.38 8.46
N VAL A 90 -1.66 -0.10 7.76
CA VAL A 90 -0.46 -0.68 8.36
C VAL A 90 0.68 0.33 8.26
N PHE A 91 1.18 0.79 9.40
CA PHE A 91 2.38 1.63 9.47
C PHE A 91 3.63 0.76 9.47
N LEU A 92 4.68 1.22 8.77
CA LEU A 92 6.03 0.66 8.92
C LEU A 92 6.87 1.64 9.72
N GLU A 93 7.24 1.24 10.93
CA GLU A 93 8.07 2.03 11.86
C GLU A 93 9.50 1.50 11.82
N VAL A 94 10.48 2.39 11.89
CA VAL A 94 11.91 2.04 11.92
C VAL A 94 12.50 2.63 13.21
N GLU A 95 13.13 1.80 14.03
CA GLU A 95 13.66 2.24 15.32
C GLU A 95 15.04 2.89 15.17
N ALA A 96 15.96 2.25 14.45
CA ALA A 96 17.29 2.77 14.19
C ALA A 96 17.40 3.38 12.78
N HIS A 97 17.70 4.68 12.72
CA HIS A 97 17.94 5.41 11.48
C HIS A 97 19.45 5.65 11.27
N PRO A 98 20.07 5.12 10.19
CA PRO A 98 21.47 5.40 9.90
C PRO A 98 21.66 6.86 9.47
N GLY A 99 22.78 7.47 9.85
CA GLY A 99 23.08 8.87 9.52
C GLY A 99 22.19 9.86 10.26
N GLU A 100 21.99 9.65 11.56
CA GLU A 100 21.03 10.40 12.36
C GLU A 100 21.39 11.89 12.48
N THR A 101 20.54 12.75 11.91
CA THR A 101 20.69 14.21 11.96
C THR A 101 19.95 14.79 13.16
N ARG A 102 20.56 15.81 13.79
CA ARG A 102 19.93 16.62 14.84
C ARG A 102 19.54 17.98 14.30
N VAL A 103 18.43 18.52 14.79
CA VAL A 103 18.07 19.91 14.54
C VAL A 103 19.14 20.80 15.19
N PRO A 104 19.79 21.70 14.42
CA PRO A 104 20.82 22.58 14.95
C PRO A 104 20.25 23.55 15.98
N ASP A 105 21.10 24.00 16.89
CA ASP A 105 20.74 24.97 17.93
C ASP A 105 20.84 26.41 17.42
N VAL A 106 20.13 26.71 16.32
CA VAL A 106 20.18 28.01 15.63
C VAL A 106 18.88 28.81 15.77
N PHE A 107 17.83 28.20 16.32
CA PHE A 107 16.53 28.84 16.52
C PHE A 107 16.33 29.33 17.96
N SER A 108 17.42 29.87 18.54
CA SER A 108 17.56 30.60 19.81
C SER A 108 16.35 31.41 20.27
N ASP A 109 15.89 32.18 19.30
CA ASP A 109 15.07 33.35 19.55
C ASP A 109 13.66 33.16 18.96
N VAL A 110 13.35 31.94 18.50
CA VAL A 110 12.04 31.57 17.98
C VAL A 110 11.37 30.62 18.98
N PRO A 111 10.52 31.12 19.90
CA PRO A 111 9.89 30.30 20.94
C PRO A 111 9.16 29.07 20.39
N GLY A 112 8.49 29.23 19.24
CA GLY A 112 7.75 28.16 18.58
C GLY A 112 8.60 26.97 18.09
N LEU A 113 9.93 27.15 17.91
CA LEU A 113 10.84 26.09 17.46
C LEU A 113 11.75 25.57 18.57
N ALA A 114 11.66 26.16 19.78
CA ALA A 114 12.54 25.80 20.90
C ALA A 114 12.45 24.31 21.26
N TYR A 115 11.27 23.70 21.12
CA TYR A 115 11.05 22.29 21.42
C TYR A 115 11.80 21.33 20.46
N LEU A 116 12.29 21.79 19.30
CA LEU A 116 13.01 20.95 18.33
C LEU A 116 14.52 20.94 18.56
N ARG A 117 15.07 21.89 19.32
CA ARG A 117 16.52 22.10 19.49
C ARG A 117 17.23 20.82 19.93
N ARG A 118 18.33 20.50 19.23
CA ARG A 118 19.19 19.32 19.46
C ARG A 118 18.47 17.97 19.44
N LYS A 119 17.16 17.92 19.16
CA LYS A 119 16.42 16.67 18.99
C LYS A 119 16.81 16.02 17.68
N LYS A 120 16.83 14.69 17.70
CA LYS A 120 17.04 13.88 16.51
C LYS A 120 15.83 14.02 15.59
N LEU A 121 16.03 14.13 14.28
CA LEU A 121 14.92 14.14 13.32
C LEU A 121 14.14 12.82 13.35
N SER A 122 14.80 11.69 13.60
CA SER A 122 14.18 10.38 13.85
C SER A 122 13.16 10.43 15.00
N LYS A 123 13.48 11.17 16.08
CA LYS A 123 12.58 11.35 17.22
C LYS A 123 11.33 12.16 16.83
N LEU A 124 11.49 13.19 16.01
CA LEU A 124 10.36 13.95 15.48
C LEU A 124 9.48 13.06 14.58
N LEU A 125 10.07 12.33 13.64
CA LEU A 125 9.36 11.42 12.75
C LEU A 125 8.59 10.32 13.50
N THR A 126 9.20 9.76 14.55
CA THR A 126 8.54 8.77 15.43
C THR A 126 7.37 9.39 16.19
N ALA A 127 7.54 10.61 16.72
CA ALA A 127 6.47 11.33 17.41
C ALA A 127 5.30 11.65 16.46
N GLU A 128 5.58 12.06 15.22
CA GLU A 128 4.56 12.31 14.20
C GLU A 128 3.80 11.04 13.81
N LYS A 129 4.49 9.89 13.73
CA LYS A 129 3.86 8.58 13.53
C LYS A 129 2.90 8.24 14.67
N GLN A 130 3.37 8.36 15.91
CA GLN A 130 2.56 8.06 17.10
C GLN A 130 1.35 9.00 17.22
N ALA A 131 1.55 10.29 16.94
CA ALA A 131 0.46 11.27 16.89
C ALA A 131 -0.58 10.91 15.81
N THR A 132 -0.12 10.45 14.64
CA THR A 132 -1.01 9.97 13.58
C THR A 132 -1.77 8.72 13.99
N GLU A 133 -1.13 7.74 14.62
CA GLU A 133 -1.80 6.55 15.17
C GLU A 133 -2.87 6.92 16.18
N TYR A 134 -2.55 7.83 17.12
CA TYR A 134 -3.50 8.35 18.09
C TYR A 134 -4.69 9.02 17.40
N ALA A 135 -4.43 9.90 16.44
CA ALA A 135 -5.46 10.63 15.70
C ALA A 135 -6.37 9.69 14.88
N MET A 136 -5.81 8.61 14.32
CA MET A 136 -6.54 7.55 13.62
C MET A 136 -7.41 6.74 14.60
N ALA A 137 -6.85 6.33 15.75
CA ALA A 137 -7.58 5.60 16.78
C ALA A 137 -8.73 6.44 17.38
N TYR A 138 -8.48 7.73 17.64
CA TYR A 138 -9.50 8.69 18.07
C TYR A 138 -10.67 8.77 17.06
N SER A 139 -10.33 8.79 15.77
CA SER A 139 -11.31 8.76 14.67
C SER A 139 -11.87 7.36 14.37
N LYS A 140 -11.62 6.36 15.24
CA LYS A 140 -12.05 4.94 15.10
C LYS A 140 -11.66 4.32 13.76
N ARG A 141 -10.46 4.63 13.29
CA ARG A 141 -9.86 4.08 12.07
C ARG A 141 -8.91 2.95 12.44
N PRO A 142 -9.13 1.71 11.95
CA PRO A 142 -8.32 0.58 12.38
C PRO A 142 -6.91 0.66 11.79
N THR A 143 -5.92 0.46 12.64
CA THR A 143 -4.51 0.51 12.28
C THR A 143 -3.74 -0.68 12.86
N ALA A 144 -2.57 -0.96 12.30
CA ALA A 144 -1.56 -1.84 12.87
C ALA A 144 -0.17 -1.29 12.57
N THR A 145 0.84 -1.76 13.28
CA THR A 145 2.24 -1.38 13.05
C THR A 145 3.12 -2.60 12.90
N ILE A 146 3.98 -2.57 11.88
CA ILE A 146 5.13 -3.47 11.75
C ILE A 146 6.38 -2.65 12.07
N ARG A 147 7.14 -3.10 13.07
CA ARG A 147 8.36 -2.42 13.53
C ARG A 147 9.60 -3.10 12.96
N PHE A 148 10.47 -2.30 12.37
CA PHE A 148 11.80 -2.67 11.93
C PHE A 148 12.80 -2.17 12.98
N PRO A 149 13.60 -3.05 13.59
CA PRO A 149 14.70 -2.61 14.45
C PRO A 149 15.66 -1.68 13.70
N GLU A 150 15.94 -2.03 12.45
CA GLU A 150 16.73 -1.26 11.49
C GLU A 150 16.32 -1.66 10.06
N ILE A 151 16.76 -0.90 9.06
CA ILE A 151 16.65 -1.29 7.65
C ILE A 151 17.94 -1.98 7.23
N SER A 152 17.91 -3.31 7.20
CA SER A 152 19.01 -4.16 6.75
C SER A 152 18.49 -5.24 5.80
N PRO A 153 19.36 -5.91 5.01
CA PRO A 153 18.93 -7.00 4.13
C PRO A 153 18.15 -8.09 4.88
N ALA A 154 18.52 -8.38 6.12
CA ALA A 154 17.84 -9.36 6.97
C ALA A 154 16.40 -8.93 7.31
N THR A 155 16.19 -7.70 7.79
CA THR A 155 14.85 -7.22 8.18
C THR A 155 13.95 -6.99 6.96
N VAL A 156 14.52 -6.58 5.83
CA VAL A 156 13.79 -6.50 4.55
C VAL A 156 13.39 -7.90 4.07
N GLY A 157 14.29 -8.89 4.14
CA GLY A 157 13.97 -10.28 3.79
C GLY A 157 12.86 -10.88 4.67
N GLN A 158 12.88 -10.60 5.97
CA GLN A 158 11.80 -11.00 6.89
C GLN A 158 10.45 -10.39 6.49
N PHE A 159 10.43 -9.11 6.13
CA PHE A 159 9.21 -8.44 5.68
C PHE A 159 8.67 -9.04 4.37
N ILE A 160 9.56 -9.28 3.40
CA ILE A 160 9.19 -9.88 2.11
C ILE A 160 8.54 -11.24 2.37
N TYR A 161 9.21 -12.12 3.11
CA TYR A 161 8.68 -13.45 3.41
C TYR A 161 7.36 -13.40 4.21
N LEU A 162 7.27 -12.49 5.20
CA LEU A 162 6.04 -12.26 5.96
C LEU A 162 4.85 -11.96 5.02
N TYR A 163 5.04 -11.08 4.04
CA TYR A 163 3.97 -10.66 3.13
C TYR A 163 3.71 -11.65 2.00
N GLU A 164 4.71 -12.37 1.49
CA GLU A 164 4.50 -13.49 0.55
C GLU A 164 3.65 -14.57 1.20
N PHE A 165 3.99 -14.96 2.44
CA PHE A 165 3.25 -15.98 3.15
C PHE A 165 1.86 -15.48 3.58
N THR A 166 1.74 -14.23 4.04
CA THR A 166 0.43 -13.62 4.34
C THR A 166 -0.47 -13.56 3.11
N THR A 167 0.08 -13.21 1.94
CA THR A 167 -0.67 -13.17 0.66
C THR A 167 -1.13 -14.58 0.25
N SER A 168 -0.26 -15.58 0.39
CA SER A 168 -0.61 -16.99 0.15
C SER A 168 -1.77 -17.43 1.03
N LEU A 169 -1.70 -17.13 2.35
CA LEU A 169 -2.76 -17.44 3.31
C LEU A 169 -4.06 -16.72 2.99
N MET A 170 -4.01 -15.45 2.55
CA MET A 170 -5.18 -14.71 2.11
C MET A 170 -5.82 -15.34 0.87
N GLY A 171 -5.01 -15.86 -0.06
CA GLY A 171 -5.50 -16.60 -1.22
C GLY A 171 -6.31 -17.83 -0.82
N GLU A 172 -5.80 -18.61 0.14
CA GLU A 172 -6.53 -19.75 0.71
C GLU A 172 -7.81 -19.34 1.44
N LEU A 173 -7.75 -18.29 2.27
CA LEU A 173 -8.92 -17.78 3.01
C LEU A 173 -10.02 -17.22 2.08
N LEU A 174 -9.65 -16.75 0.89
CA LEU A 174 -10.58 -16.22 -0.12
C LEU A 174 -11.01 -17.27 -1.15
N ASP A 175 -10.51 -18.51 -1.06
CA ASP A 175 -10.74 -19.59 -2.03
C ASP A 175 -10.37 -19.21 -3.48
N ILE A 176 -9.21 -18.57 -3.67
CA ILE A 176 -8.72 -18.11 -4.99
C ILE A 176 -7.32 -18.67 -5.32
N ASN A 177 -6.97 -18.63 -6.60
CA ASN A 177 -5.58 -18.81 -7.02
C ASN A 177 -4.80 -17.49 -6.90
N ALA A 178 -3.91 -17.40 -5.89
CA ALA A 178 -3.08 -16.22 -5.65
C ALA A 178 -1.88 -16.08 -6.61
N TYR A 179 -1.64 -17.05 -7.49
CA TYR A 179 -0.40 -17.18 -8.26
C TYR A 179 -0.56 -17.03 -9.77
N ASP A 180 -1.77 -16.73 -10.26
CA ASP A 180 -2.01 -16.39 -11.67
C ASP A 180 -2.26 -14.88 -11.87
N GLN A 181 -2.45 -14.45 -13.13
CA GLN A 181 -2.76 -13.06 -13.47
C GLN A 181 -3.50 -12.94 -14.83
N PRO A 182 -4.60 -13.69 -15.06
CA PRO A 182 -5.18 -13.84 -16.39
C PRO A 182 -5.67 -12.52 -17.02
N ALA A 183 -6.10 -11.54 -16.20
CA ALA A 183 -6.68 -10.29 -16.68
C ALA A 183 -5.68 -9.38 -17.42
N VAL A 184 -4.37 -9.51 -17.18
CA VAL A 184 -3.37 -8.63 -17.80
C VAL A 184 -3.14 -8.96 -19.28
N GLU A 185 -3.51 -10.17 -19.72
CA GLU A 185 -3.25 -10.65 -21.08
C GLU A 185 -4.03 -9.87 -22.13
N LEU A 186 -5.27 -9.46 -21.85
CA LEU A 186 -6.06 -8.67 -22.80
C LEU A 186 -5.37 -7.35 -23.15
N GLY A 187 -4.77 -6.69 -22.16
CA GLY A 187 -3.98 -5.47 -22.37
C GLY A 187 -2.79 -5.71 -23.30
N LYS A 188 -2.05 -6.80 -23.09
CA LYS A 188 -0.92 -7.18 -23.96
C LYS A 188 -1.36 -7.48 -25.39
N GLN A 189 -2.42 -8.27 -25.55
CA GLN A 189 -2.99 -8.60 -26.86
C GLN A 189 -3.47 -7.34 -27.59
N ALA A 190 -4.08 -6.41 -26.85
CA ALA A 190 -4.50 -5.12 -27.38
C ALA A 190 -3.32 -4.30 -27.89
N THR A 191 -2.25 -4.20 -27.10
CA THR A 191 -1.00 -3.54 -27.50
C THR A 191 -0.40 -4.18 -28.75
N PHE A 192 -0.33 -5.52 -28.83
CA PHE A 192 0.16 -6.21 -30.02
C PHE A 192 -0.67 -5.87 -31.27
N GLY A 193 -2.00 -5.81 -31.15
CA GLY A 193 -2.88 -5.43 -32.25
C GLY A 193 -2.70 -3.98 -32.69
N LEU A 194 -2.50 -3.05 -31.75
CA LEU A 194 -2.23 -1.64 -32.06
C LEU A 194 -0.86 -1.46 -32.73
N MET A 195 0.15 -2.19 -32.27
CA MET A 195 1.50 -2.19 -32.83
C MET A 195 1.64 -3.04 -34.12
N LYS A 196 0.52 -3.56 -34.65
CA LYS A 196 0.46 -4.33 -35.90
C LYS A 196 1.35 -5.58 -35.91
N ARG A 197 1.49 -6.26 -34.76
CA ARG A 197 2.15 -7.58 -34.70
C ARG A 197 1.32 -8.60 -35.47
N GLU A 198 1.99 -9.41 -36.29
CA GLU A 198 1.36 -10.51 -37.04
C GLU A 198 0.55 -11.43 -36.12
N GLY A 199 -0.68 -11.76 -36.53
CA GLY A 199 -1.62 -12.60 -35.77
C GLY A 199 -2.56 -11.83 -34.82
N TYR A 200 -2.41 -10.51 -34.69
CA TYR A 200 -3.22 -9.66 -33.81
C TYR A 200 -4.08 -8.62 -34.56
N GLU A 201 -4.29 -8.80 -35.87
CA GLU A 201 -4.98 -7.83 -36.73
C GLU A 201 -6.45 -7.66 -36.34
N LYS A 202 -7.12 -8.75 -35.93
CA LYS A 202 -8.53 -8.72 -35.53
C LYS A 202 -8.74 -7.84 -34.30
N ILE A 203 -7.92 -8.00 -33.26
CA ILE A 203 -8.01 -7.19 -32.04
C ILE A 203 -7.58 -5.75 -32.31
N GLY A 204 -6.53 -5.54 -33.13
CA GLY A 204 -6.11 -4.20 -33.55
C GLY A 204 -7.20 -3.41 -34.29
N ARG A 205 -7.97 -4.07 -35.19
CA ARG A 205 -9.13 -3.45 -35.85
C ARG A 205 -10.25 -3.09 -34.87
N ARG A 206 -10.52 -3.94 -33.87
CA ARG A 206 -11.55 -3.69 -32.85
C ARG A 206 -11.21 -2.46 -32.00
N ILE A 207 -9.95 -2.32 -31.58
CA ILE A 207 -9.53 -1.24 -30.68
C ILE A 207 -9.50 0.12 -31.38
N ARG A 208 -9.07 0.18 -32.65
CA ARG A 208 -9.01 1.44 -33.43
C ARG A 208 -10.32 2.22 -33.46
N ARG A 209 -11.47 1.55 -33.28
CA ARG A 209 -12.78 2.20 -33.19
C ARG A 209 -12.95 3.06 -31.93
N PHE A 210 -12.25 2.72 -30.85
CA PHE A 210 -12.26 3.39 -29.56
C PHE A 210 -11.05 4.33 -29.36
N SER A 211 -10.10 4.36 -30.30
CA SER A 211 -8.87 5.15 -30.20
C SER A 211 -9.00 6.56 -30.75
N LYS A 212 -10.17 6.92 -31.31
CA LYS A 212 -10.40 8.29 -31.77
C LYS A 212 -10.51 9.19 -30.55
N VAL A 213 -9.69 10.25 -30.56
CA VAL A 213 -9.75 11.32 -29.58
C VAL A 213 -11.11 12.00 -29.73
N ASP A 214 -11.79 12.21 -28.61
CA ASP A 214 -13.00 13.01 -28.58
C ASP A 214 -12.60 14.49 -28.52
N GLU A 215 -12.66 15.16 -29.67
CA GLU A 215 -12.30 16.57 -29.82
C GLU A 215 -13.25 17.52 -29.06
N GLN A 216 -14.42 17.05 -28.59
CA GLN A 216 -15.37 17.88 -27.84
C GLN A 216 -14.93 18.18 -26.40
N TYR A 217 -14.02 17.38 -25.83
CA TYR A 217 -13.52 17.53 -24.46
C TYR A 217 -12.07 18.04 -24.39
N LEU A 218 -11.50 18.43 -25.54
CA LEU A 218 -10.21 19.10 -25.65
C LEU A 218 -10.44 20.58 -25.94
N ALA A 219 -10.90 21.34 -24.93
CA ALA A 219 -10.96 22.79 -24.92
C ALA A 219 -10.09 23.35 -23.78
#